data_AF-A0A7C6IXM6-F1
#
_entry.id   AF-A0A7C6IXM6-F1
#
_cell.length_a   1.000
_cell.length_b   1.000
_cell.length_c   1.000
_cell.angle_alpha   90.00
_cell.angle_beta   90.00
_cell.angle_gamma   90.00
#
_symmetry.space_group_name_H-M   'P 1'
#
loop_
_entity.id
_entity.type
_entity.pdbx_description
1 polymer ?
#
loop_
_entity_poly.entity_id
_entity_poly.type
_entity_poly.pdbx_seq_one_letter_code
_entity_poly.pdbx_strand_id
1 'polypeptide(L)'
;MENVMFCYQCQETAGCTGCTKFGVCGKSPELSNMQDLLIYVTKGLSAVTTTLRAQGVKIPAEINHYVTINLFTTITNANFDDEIFYQRVFETLRIKNNLLNKLSDKASLPEAALWDANTRDELAAKSTIVGILNTENEDIRSLRELITYGLKGLAAYMKHANELKYDSEDISAFMQKALNATLNDGLSIDELIALTLETGKYGVDGMALLDSANTGTYGNPEITKVNIGVGARPGILVSGHDLKDLEQLLEQSKDSGVDIYTHSEMLPAHYYPEFKKYDNFVGNYGNAWWKQKEEFASFNGPILMT
;
A
#
# COMPACT_ATOMS: atom_id res chain seq x y z
N MET A 1 -13.11 -18.73 22.41
CA MET A 1 -11.77 -18.99 21.84
C MET A 1 -11.10 -17.64 21.73
N GLU A 2 -9.90 -17.50 22.26
CA GLU A 2 -9.14 -16.25 22.19
C GLU A 2 -8.69 -16.02 20.73
N ASN A 3 -8.92 -14.81 20.22
CA ASN A 3 -8.46 -14.41 18.89
C ASN A 3 -7.00 -13.97 19.02
N VAL A 4 -6.07 -14.65 18.33
CA VAL A 4 -4.64 -14.26 18.34
C VAL A 4 -4.31 -13.20 17.28
N MET A 5 -5.24 -12.96 16.36
CA MET A 5 -5.26 -11.88 15.37
C MET A 5 -6.71 -11.58 14.98
N PHE A 6 -6.94 -10.50 14.23
CA PHE A 6 -8.19 -10.30 13.50
C PHE A 6 -7.91 -9.55 12.19
N CYS A 7 -8.24 -10.14 11.05
CA CYS A 7 -8.07 -9.48 9.74
C CYS A 7 -9.17 -9.92 8.78
N TYR A 8 -9.84 -8.96 8.13
CA TYR A 8 -10.92 -9.23 7.18
C TYR A 8 -10.84 -8.41 5.88
N GLN A 9 -9.67 -7.84 5.56
CA GLN A 9 -9.53 -6.88 4.46
C GLN A 9 -9.59 -7.50 3.04
N CYS A 10 -9.51 -8.83 2.89
CA CYS A 10 -9.54 -9.49 1.58
C CYS A 10 -10.77 -10.38 1.42
N GLN A 11 -11.16 -10.60 0.16
CA GLN A 11 -12.34 -11.38 -0.21
C GLN A 11 -12.29 -12.83 0.29
N GLU A 12 -11.09 -13.41 0.41
CA GLU A 12 -10.86 -14.80 0.87
C GLU A 12 -10.84 -14.94 2.40
N THR A 13 -11.19 -13.89 3.16
CA THR A 13 -11.18 -13.96 4.62
C THR A 13 -11.99 -15.14 5.16
N ALA A 14 -11.49 -15.79 6.21
CA ALA A 14 -12.07 -17.03 6.73
C ALA A 14 -13.56 -16.86 7.07
N GLY A 15 -14.39 -17.71 6.47
CA GLY A 15 -15.84 -17.73 6.69
C GLY A 15 -16.56 -16.44 6.28
N CYS A 16 -15.93 -15.55 5.50
CA CYS A 16 -16.42 -14.21 5.20
C CYS A 16 -16.69 -13.35 6.45
N THR A 17 -15.99 -13.63 7.56
CA THR A 17 -16.14 -12.89 8.83
C THR A 17 -14.82 -12.35 9.37
N GLY A 18 -13.74 -13.12 9.30
CA GLY A 18 -12.43 -12.70 9.78
C GLY A 18 -11.46 -13.84 10.01
N CYS A 19 -10.20 -13.64 9.64
CA CYS A 19 -9.10 -14.54 9.99
C CYS A 19 -8.69 -14.28 11.45
N THR A 20 -8.86 -15.28 12.33
CA THR A 20 -8.62 -15.13 13.79
C THR A 20 -7.46 -15.96 14.36
N LYS A 21 -6.91 -16.87 13.55
CA LYS A 21 -5.81 -17.79 13.94
C LYS A 21 -4.62 -17.74 12.99
N PHE A 22 -4.90 -17.61 11.70
CA PHE A 22 -3.92 -17.46 10.65
C PHE A 22 -4.64 -16.88 9.43
N GLY A 23 -3.97 -16.05 8.64
CA GLY A 23 -4.52 -15.54 7.40
C GLY A 23 -4.64 -16.65 6.35
N VAL A 24 -5.75 -16.70 5.61
CA VAL A 24 -5.89 -17.58 4.43
C VAL A 24 -4.77 -17.33 3.40
N CYS A 25 -4.32 -16.07 3.33
CA CYS A 25 -3.19 -15.64 2.51
C CYS A 25 -1.81 -16.06 3.04
N GLY A 26 -1.71 -16.74 4.18
CA GLY A 26 -0.44 -17.14 4.78
C GLY A 26 0.12 -16.17 5.83
N LYS A 27 -0.59 -15.07 6.16
CA LYS A 27 -0.15 -14.08 7.16
C LYS A 27 -0.23 -14.64 8.58
N SER A 28 0.88 -14.60 9.33
CA SER A 28 0.92 -15.02 10.73
C SER A 28 0.18 -14.04 11.66
N PRO A 29 -0.25 -14.48 12.86
CA PRO A 29 -0.84 -13.58 13.85
C PRO A 29 0.06 -12.42 14.26
N GLU A 30 1.35 -12.69 14.48
CA GLU A 30 2.34 -11.70 14.89
C GLU A 30 2.49 -10.61 13.82
N LEU A 31 2.61 -11.02 12.56
CA LEU A 31 2.66 -10.13 11.42
C LEU A 31 1.36 -9.32 11.26
N SER A 32 0.20 -9.96 11.46
CA SER A 32 -1.09 -9.26 11.42
C SER A 32 -1.18 -8.17 12.48
N ASN A 33 -0.79 -8.47 13.71
CA ASN A 33 -0.82 -7.51 14.81
C ASN A 33 0.19 -6.37 14.57
N MET A 34 1.37 -6.67 14.00
CA MET A 34 2.35 -5.66 13.61
C MET A 34 1.86 -4.76 12.46
N GLN A 35 1.08 -5.29 11.51
CA GLN A 35 0.40 -4.48 10.50
C GLN A 35 -0.65 -3.56 11.12
N ASP A 36 -1.43 -4.04 12.09
CA ASP A 36 -2.38 -3.21 12.84
C ASP A 36 -1.65 -2.09 13.59
N LEU A 37 -0.51 -2.39 14.22
CA LEU A 37 0.32 -1.38 14.88
C LEU A 37 0.87 -0.34 13.89
N LEU A 38 1.34 -0.76 12.72
CA LEU A 38 1.83 0.15 11.69
C LEU A 38 0.72 1.10 11.23
N ILE A 39 -0.50 0.60 11.04
CA ILE A 39 -1.66 1.44 10.72
C ILE A 39 -1.99 2.39 11.87
N TYR A 40 -1.97 1.92 13.12
CA TYR A 40 -2.21 2.74 14.31
C TYR A 40 -1.24 3.93 14.40
N VAL A 41 0.08 3.68 14.31
CA VAL A 41 1.08 4.77 14.38
C VAL A 41 1.03 5.68 13.14
N THR A 42 0.62 5.16 11.98
CA THR A 42 0.43 5.96 10.75
C THR A 42 -0.80 6.88 10.88
N LYS A 43 -1.88 6.43 11.52
CA LYS A 43 -3.02 7.30 11.88
C LYS A 43 -2.57 8.38 12.88
N GLY A 44 -1.71 8.02 13.85
CA GLY A 44 -1.09 8.97 14.78
C GLY A 44 -0.23 10.05 14.08
N LEU A 45 0.65 9.65 13.17
CA LEU A 45 1.41 10.58 12.31
C LEU A 45 0.46 11.50 11.52
N SER A 46 -0.61 10.92 10.96
CA SER A 46 -1.59 11.65 10.17
C SER A 46 -2.37 12.69 10.98
N ALA A 47 -2.61 12.44 12.26
CA ALA A 47 -3.21 13.43 13.17
C ALA A 47 -2.29 14.64 13.38
N VAL A 48 -0.99 14.39 13.56
CA VAL A 48 0.01 15.45 13.74
C VAL A 48 0.14 16.29 12.47
N THR A 49 0.27 15.66 11.30
CA THR A 49 0.41 16.38 10.02
C THR A 49 -0.86 17.16 9.66
N THR A 50 -2.05 16.60 9.92
CA THR A 50 -3.33 17.29 9.73
C THR A 50 -3.41 18.55 10.61
N THR A 51 -3.01 18.45 11.88
CA THR A 51 -3.00 19.58 12.81
C THR A 51 -2.00 20.66 12.38
N LEU A 52 -0.80 20.27 11.95
CA LEU A 52 0.21 21.19 11.43
C LEU A 52 -0.28 21.93 10.17
N ARG A 53 -0.93 21.23 9.23
CA ARG A 53 -1.55 21.87 8.05
C ARG A 53 -2.59 22.91 8.44
N ALA A 54 -3.43 22.62 9.45
CA ALA A 54 -4.41 23.58 9.96
C ALA A 54 -3.77 24.85 10.56
N GLN A 55 -2.51 24.76 11.01
CA GLN A 55 -1.70 25.89 11.50
C GLN A 55 -0.90 26.58 10.39
N GLY A 56 -1.09 26.19 9.12
CA GLY A 56 -0.36 26.73 7.97
C GLY A 56 1.07 26.20 7.82
N VAL A 57 1.44 25.14 8.55
CA VAL A 57 2.76 24.52 8.43
C VAL A 57 2.76 23.55 7.24
N LYS A 58 3.71 23.75 6.32
CA LYS A 58 3.90 22.87 5.17
C LYS A 58 4.50 21.53 5.61
N ILE A 59 3.94 20.44 5.12
CA ILE A 59 4.46 19.08 5.30
C ILE A 59 5.36 18.72 4.11
N PRO A 60 6.59 18.24 4.34
CA PRO A 60 7.46 17.76 3.26
C PRO A 60 6.88 16.54 2.53
N ALA A 61 7.12 16.44 1.22
CA ALA A 61 6.60 15.37 0.37
C ALA A 61 7.08 13.99 0.84
N GLU A 62 8.33 13.87 1.28
CA GLU A 62 8.87 12.62 1.84
C GLU A 62 8.06 12.07 3.03
N ILE A 63 7.40 12.92 3.82
CA ILE A 63 6.51 12.47 4.90
C ILE A 63 5.20 11.93 4.34
N ASN A 64 4.66 12.57 3.29
CA ASN A 64 3.47 12.06 2.59
C ASN A 64 3.75 10.71 1.94
N HIS A 65 4.91 10.56 1.30
CA HIS A 65 5.36 9.29 0.72
C HIS A 65 5.52 8.21 1.80
N TYR A 66 6.00 8.58 2.99
CA TYR A 66 6.12 7.66 4.11
C TYR A 66 4.77 7.10 4.58
N VAL A 67 3.73 7.95 4.66
CA VAL A 67 2.35 7.51 4.95
C VAL A 67 1.85 6.57 3.84
N THR A 68 2.10 6.93 2.59
CA THR A 68 1.69 6.15 1.40
C THR A 68 2.29 4.74 1.43
N ILE A 69 3.60 4.62 1.64
CA ILE A 69 4.26 3.31 1.65
C ILE A 69 3.90 2.48 2.87
N ASN A 70 3.62 3.09 4.03
CA ASN A 70 3.12 2.36 5.20
C ASN A 70 1.77 1.70 4.91
N LEU A 71 0.86 2.43 4.26
CA LEU A 71 -0.43 1.89 3.84
C LEU A 71 -0.27 0.76 2.82
N PHE A 72 0.53 0.99 1.76
CA PHE A 72 0.80 -0.02 0.73
C PHE A 72 1.32 -1.32 1.35
N THR A 73 2.35 -1.24 2.21
CA THR A 73 3.03 -2.41 2.77
C THR A 73 2.08 -3.34 3.55
N THR A 74 0.91 -2.84 3.97
CA THR A 74 -0.13 -3.62 4.68
C THR A 74 -1.26 -4.15 3.77
N ILE A 75 -1.17 -3.95 2.46
CA ILE A 75 -2.08 -4.56 1.47
C ILE A 75 -1.88 -6.08 1.46
N THR A 76 -2.95 -6.81 1.17
CA THR A 76 -2.92 -8.27 1.06
C THR A 76 -1.88 -8.72 0.04
N ASN A 77 -1.03 -9.68 0.44
CA ASN A 77 0.06 -10.23 -0.37
C ASN A 77 1.19 -9.24 -0.72
N ALA A 78 1.29 -8.08 -0.06
CA ALA A 78 2.35 -7.11 -0.33
C ALA A 78 3.67 -7.43 0.40
N ASN A 79 3.63 -7.70 1.71
CA ASN A 79 4.85 -7.93 2.48
C ASN A 79 4.61 -8.89 3.66
N PHE A 80 5.49 -9.88 3.79
CA PHE A 80 5.46 -10.91 4.84
C PHE A 80 6.73 -10.93 5.71
N ASP A 81 7.58 -9.91 5.60
CA ASP A 81 8.81 -9.79 6.37
C ASP A 81 8.57 -8.97 7.64
N ASP A 82 8.56 -9.64 8.79
CA ASP A 82 8.35 -9.03 10.10
C ASP A 82 9.32 -7.86 10.38
N GLU A 83 10.57 -7.97 9.93
CA GLU A 83 11.61 -6.98 10.20
C GLU A 83 11.29 -5.63 9.55
N ILE A 84 10.68 -5.64 8.36
CA ILE A 84 10.22 -4.44 7.68
C ILE A 84 9.18 -3.70 8.51
N PHE A 85 8.26 -4.41 9.16
CA PHE A 85 7.22 -3.78 9.98
C PHE A 85 7.79 -3.17 11.25
N TYR A 86 8.73 -3.83 11.93
CA TYR A 86 9.45 -3.23 13.08
C TYR A 86 10.16 -1.93 12.67
N GLN A 87 10.92 -1.96 11.57
CA GLN A 87 11.64 -0.78 11.08
C GLN A 87 10.68 0.36 10.72
N ARG A 88 9.59 0.08 10.00
CA ARG A 88 8.59 1.08 9.63
C ARG A 88 7.88 1.68 10.82
N VAL A 89 7.54 0.88 11.84
CA VAL A 89 6.91 1.40 13.06
C VAL A 89 7.86 2.35 13.78
N PHE A 90 9.11 1.96 14.03
CA PHE A 90 10.08 2.84 14.68
C PHE A 90 10.33 4.13 13.91
N GLU A 91 10.47 4.03 12.58
CA GLU A 91 10.69 5.21 11.74
C GLU A 91 9.46 6.13 11.72
N THR A 92 8.24 5.57 11.70
CA THR A 92 7.00 6.34 11.78
C THR A 92 6.89 7.07 13.12
N LEU A 93 7.23 6.40 14.23
CA LEU A 93 7.31 7.03 15.56
C LEU A 93 8.33 8.17 15.58
N ARG A 94 9.53 7.95 15.03
CA ARG A 94 10.58 8.98 14.92
C ARG A 94 10.10 10.21 14.14
N ILE A 95 9.49 10.02 12.98
CA ILE A 95 8.95 11.11 12.14
C ILE A 95 7.84 11.85 12.90
N LYS A 96 6.87 11.10 13.45
CA LYS A 96 5.75 11.63 14.24
C LYS A 96 6.25 12.49 15.39
N ASN A 97 7.20 12.00 16.20
CA ASN A 97 7.72 12.71 17.36
C ASN A 97 8.48 13.99 16.98
N ASN A 98 9.23 13.96 15.88
CA ASN A 98 9.89 15.16 15.34
C ASN A 98 8.87 16.24 14.93
N LEU A 99 7.76 15.85 14.31
CA LEU A 99 6.68 16.77 13.94
C LEU A 99 5.87 17.23 15.16
N LEU A 100 5.64 16.34 16.13
CA LEU A 100 4.92 16.65 17.35
C LEU A 100 5.60 17.78 18.14
N ASN A 101 6.93 17.87 18.07
CA ASN A 101 7.69 18.98 18.69
C ASN A 101 7.46 20.35 18.03
N LYS A 102 6.86 20.39 16.84
CA LYS A 102 6.50 21.64 16.15
C LYS A 102 5.10 22.15 16.53
N LEU A 103 4.30 21.34 17.21
CA LEU A 103 2.96 21.72 17.66
C LEU A 103 3.02 22.47 18.99
N SER A 104 2.34 23.62 19.04
CA SER A 104 2.18 24.42 20.26
C SER A 104 1.15 23.82 21.23
N ASP A 105 0.13 23.16 20.70
CA ASP A 105 -0.91 22.48 21.47
C ASP A 105 -1.02 21.02 21.01
N LYS A 106 -1.05 20.12 22.00
CA LYS A 106 -1.11 18.67 21.83
C LYS A 106 -2.34 18.07 22.52
N ALA A 107 -3.14 18.88 23.22
CA ALA A 107 -4.21 18.40 24.10
C ALA A 107 -5.36 17.73 23.32
N SER A 108 -5.60 18.16 22.08
CA SER A 108 -6.66 17.62 21.21
C SER A 108 -6.20 16.44 20.34
N LEU A 109 -4.96 15.98 20.49
CA LEU A 109 -4.43 14.88 19.67
C LEU A 109 -4.90 13.52 20.20
N PRO A 110 -5.18 12.55 19.30
CA PRO A 110 -5.57 11.20 19.71
C PRO A 110 -4.41 10.47 20.38
N GLU A 111 -4.71 9.42 21.16
CA GLU A 111 -3.69 8.61 21.84
C GLU A 111 -2.61 8.11 20.87
N ALA A 112 -2.98 7.71 19.65
CA ALA A 112 -2.04 7.23 18.64
C ALA A 112 -0.98 8.28 18.25
N ALA A 113 -1.31 9.57 18.32
CA ALA A 113 -0.37 10.66 18.05
C ALA A 113 0.63 10.86 19.20
N LEU A 114 0.25 10.49 20.42
CA LEU A 114 1.03 10.69 21.64
C LEU A 114 1.79 9.44 22.09
N TRP A 115 1.30 8.25 21.73
CA TRP A 115 1.94 6.98 22.05
C TRP A 115 3.31 6.86 21.39
N ASP A 116 4.25 6.23 22.08
CA ASP A 116 5.63 6.04 21.65
C ASP A 116 6.21 4.75 22.26
N ALA A 117 7.30 4.26 21.68
CA ALA A 117 7.99 3.06 22.12
C ALA A 117 9.45 3.05 21.64
N ASN A 118 10.32 2.39 22.40
CA ASN A 118 11.76 2.31 22.12
C ASN A 118 12.25 0.87 21.93
N THR A 119 11.42 -0.13 22.27
CA THR A 119 11.79 -1.55 22.26
C THR A 119 10.77 -2.39 21.49
N ARG A 120 11.21 -3.55 20.96
CA ARG A 120 10.32 -4.49 20.26
C ARG A 120 9.25 -5.06 21.18
N ASP A 121 9.55 -5.25 22.47
CA ASP A 121 8.60 -5.77 23.43
C ASP A 121 7.43 -4.79 23.67
N GLU A 122 7.71 -3.49 23.71
CA GLU A 122 6.67 -2.45 23.76
C GLU A 122 5.81 -2.44 22.49
N LEU A 123 6.43 -2.60 21.32
CA LEU A 123 5.70 -2.72 20.05
C LEU A 123 4.80 -3.96 20.06
N ALA A 124 5.34 -5.13 20.41
CA ALA A 124 4.60 -6.38 20.49
C ALA A 124 3.41 -6.26 21.46
N ALA A 125 3.62 -5.69 22.64
CA ALA A 125 2.55 -5.47 23.62
C ALA A 125 1.45 -4.53 23.12
N LYS A 126 1.80 -3.44 22.42
CA LYS A 126 0.80 -2.52 21.86
C LYS A 126 0.07 -3.14 20.67
N SER A 127 0.76 -3.93 19.85
CA SER A 127 0.22 -4.53 18.62
C SER A 127 -1.03 -5.39 18.84
N THR A 128 -1.17 -6.01 20.01
CA THR A 128 -2.31 -6.89 20.33
C THR A 128 -3.56 -6.15 20.77
N ILE A 129 -3.49 -4.85 21.06
CA ILE A 129 -4.60 -4.06 21.62
C ILE A 129 -5.04 -2.88 20.74
N VAL A 130 -4.40 -2.66 19.59
CA VAL A 130 -4.76 -1.56 18.65
C VAL A 130 -5.42 -2.03 17.36
N GLY A 131 -5.78 -3.31 17.27
CA GLY A 131 -6.38 -3.90 16.09
C GLY A 131 -7.83 -3.49 15.85
N ILE A 132 -8.41 -4.04 14.77
CA ILE A 132 -9.74 -3.72 14.24
C ILE A 132 -10.86 -3.79 15.30
N LEU A 133 -10.80 -4.80 16.18
CA LEU A 133 -11.85 -5.04 17.18
C LEU A 133 -11.85 -4.02 18.34
N ASN A 134 -10.88 -3.10 18.40
CA ASN A 134 -10.85 -2.03 19.39
C ASN A 134 -12.01 -1.01 19.19
N THR A 135 -12.60 -0.94 18.00
CA THR A 135 -13.87 -0.22 17.81
C THR A 135 -15.03 -1.18 18.12
N GLU A 136 -15.73 -0.99 19.23
CA GLU A 136 -16.79 -1.91 19.68
C GLU A 136 -18.04 -1.90 18.80
N ASN A 137 -18.53 -0.69 18.46
CA ASN A 137 -19.72 -0.53 17.62
C ASN A 137 -19.44 -1.03 16.21
N GLU A 138 -20.25 -2.00 15.75
CA GLU A 138 -20.05 -2.70 14.49
C GLU A 138 -20.18 -1.81 13.25
N ASP A 139 -21.15 -0.90 13.22
CA ASP A 139 -21.35 0.01 12.09
C ASP A 139 -20.22 1.03 11.98
N ILE A 140 -19.80 1.58 13.12
CA ILE A 140 -18.65 2.49 13.18
C ILE A 140 -17.36 1.77 12.76
N ARG A 141 -17.16 0.54 13.26
CA ARG A 141 -16.02 -0.31 12.87
C ARG A 141 -16.03 -0.59 11.38
N SER A 142 -17.19 -0.97 10.83
CA SER A 142 -17.38 -1.25 9.40
C SER A 142 -16.97 -0.05 8.54
N LEU A 143 -17.46 1.16 8.86
CA LEU A 143 -17.14 2.37 8.09
C LEU A 143 -15.67 2.78 8.24
N ARG A 144 -15.10 2.73 9.45
CA ARG A 144 -13.69 3.05 9.69
C ARG A 144 -12.75 2.15 8.90
N GLU A 145 -13.04 0.85 8.87
CA GLU A 145 -12.23 -0.12 8.13
C GLU A 145 -12.46 -0.03 6.62
N LEU A 146 -13.69 0.20 6.17
CA LEU A 146 -13.98 0.47 4.75
C LEU A 146 -13.19 1.68 4.22
N ILE A 147 -13.17 2.78 4.98
CA ILE A 147 -12.36 3.96 4.67
C ILE A 147 -10.87 3.59 4.68
N THR A 148 -10.40 2.92 5.74
CA THR A 148 -8.98 2.53 5.86
C THR A 148 -8.54 1.67 4.66
N TYR A 149 -9.36 0.73 4.20
CA TYR A 149 -9.05 -0.12 3.05
C TYR A 149 -9.11 0.63 1.72
N GLY A 150 -10.07 1.54 1.55
CA GLY A 150 -10.10 2.45 0.41
C GLY A 150 -8.83 3.31 0.34
N LEU A 151 -8.37 3.83 1.49
CA LEU A 151 -7.14 4.61 1.59
C LEU A 151 -5.89 3.79 1.28
N LYS A 152 -5.84 2.51 1.65
CA LYS A 152 -4.74 1.61 1.24
C LYS A 152 -4.68 1.47 -0.29
N GLY A 153 -5.83 1.25 -0.94
CA GLY A 153 -5.90 1.19 -2.41
C GLY A 153 -5.46 2.50 -3.07
N LEU A 154 -5.95 3.64 -2.58
CA LEU A 154 -5.53 4.97 -3.05
C LEU A 154 -4.01 5.19 -2.86
N ALA A 155 -3.45 4.78 -1.72
CA ALA A 155 -2.03 4.88 -1.45
C ALA A 155 -1.19 4.04 -2.42
N ALA A 156 -1.67 2.88 -2.86
CA ALA A 156 -0.98 2.09 -3.88
C ALA A 156 -0.86 2.86 -5.20
N TYR A 157 -1.94 3.51 -5.65
CA TYR A 157 -1.90 4.34 -6.86
C TYR A 157 -0.96 5.54 -6.70
N MET A 158 -1.02 6.21 -5.55
CA MET A 158 -0.11 7.31 -5.22
C MET A 158 1.36 6.87 -5.23
N LYS A 159 1.70 5.70 -4.66
CA LYS A 159 3.07 5.17 -4.68
C LYS A 159 3.60 5.09 -6.11
N HIS A 160 2.84 4.46 -7.01
CA HIS A 160 3.29 4.29 -8.39
C HIS A 160 3.40 5.63 -9.14
N ALA A 161 2.49 6.57 -8.89
CA ALA A 161 2.61 7.93 -9.44
C ALA A 161 3.87 8.63 -8.89
N ASN A 162 4.17 8.49 -7.61
CA ASN A 162 5.33 9.08 -6.95
C ASN A 162 6.66 8.53 -7.52
N GLU A 163 6.75 7.23 -7.83
CA GLU A 163 7.93 6.64 -8.50
C GLU A 163 8.20 7.27 -9.87
N LEU A 164 7.14 7.72 -10.57
CA LEU A 164 7.23 8.46 -11.82
C LEU A 164 7.37 9.98 -11.63
N LYS A 165 7.55 10.44 -10.39
CA LYS A 165 7.68 11.86 -10.00
C LYS A 165 6.42 12.70 -10.20
N TYR A 166 5.26 12.04 -10.25
CA TYR A 166 3.95 12.69 -10.17
C TYR A 166 3.47 12.65 -8.72
N ASP A 167 3.01 13.78 -8.21
CA ASP A 167 2.60 13.90 -6.82
C ASP A 167 1.44 14.87 -6.66
N SER A 168 0.69 14.72 -5.57
CA SER A 168 -0.44 15.58 -5.22
C SER A 168 -0.49 15.80 -3.71
N GLU A 169 -0.23 17.04 -3.31
CA GLU A 169 -0.37 17.45 -1.90
C GLU A 169 -1.83 17.35 -1.44
N ASP A 170 -2.81 17.62 -2.31
CA ASP A 170 -4.23 17.56 -1.97
C ASP A 170 -4.67 16.12 -1.64
N ILE A 171 -4.26 15.15 -2.47
CA ILE A 171 -4.55 13.72 -2.21
C ILE A 171 -3.85 13.27 -0.93
N SER A 172 -2.58 13.65 -0.75
CA SER A 172 -1.80 13.33 0.45
C SER A 172 -2.40 13.91 1.73
N ALA A 173 -2.84 15.17 1.69
CA ALA A 173 -3.50 15.84 2.79
C ALA A 173 -4.84 15.19 3.12
N PHE A 174 -5.62 14.80 2.11
CA PHE A 174 -6.87 14.06 2.31
C PHE A 174 -6.63 12.70 2.95
N MET A 175 -5.70 11.88 2.44
CA MET A 175 -5.42 10.56 3.02
C MET A 175 -5.10 10.66 4.52
N GLN A 176 -4.29 11.65 4.90
CA GLN A 176 -3.92 11.87 6.30
C GLN A 176 -5.10 12.40 7.14
N LYS A 177 -5.90 13.34 6.60
CA LYS A 177 -7.14 13.80 7.25
C LYS A 177 -8.10 12.63 7.50
N ALA A 178 -8.31 11.77 6.50
CA ALA A 178 -9.23 10.64 6.58
C ALA A 178 -8.73 9.58 7.57
N LEU A 179 -7.43 9.25 7.56
CA LEU A 179 -6.83 8.36 8.56
C LEU A 179 -7.02 8.89 9.99
N ASN A 180 -6.77 10.17 10.22
CA ASN A 180 -7.01 10.82 11.51
C ASN A 180 -8.49 10.74 11.92
N ALA A 181 -9.41 10.99 10.99
CA ALA A 181 -10.84 10.91 11.26
C ALA A 181 -11.29 9.51 11.71
N THR A 182 -10.64 8.43 11.26
CA THR A 182 -10.94 7.08 11.75
C THR A 182 -10.54 6.81 13.22
N LEU A 183 -9.83 7.74 13.87
CA LEU A 183 -9.55 7.70 15.32
C LEU A 183 -10.53 8.55 16.14
N ASN A 184 -11.41 9.32 15.50
CA ASN A 184 -12.30 10.25 16.20
C ASN A 184 -13.61 9.56 16.59
N ASP A 185 -13.80 9.28 17.88
CA ASP A 185 -15.03 8.67 18.42
C ASP A 185 -16.23 9.62 18.47
N GLY A 186 -16.03 10.92 18.20
CA GLY A 186 -17.09 11.91 18.12
C GLY A 186 -17.82 11.96 16.77
N LEU A 187 -17.34 11.24 15.75
CA LEU A 187 -18.00 11.23 14.43
C LEU A 187 -19.25 10.35 14.42
N SER A 188 -20.32 10.90 13.86
CA SER A 188 -21.56 10.16 13.61
C SER A 188 -21.43 9.19 12.42
N ILE A 189 -22.39 8.27 12.31
CA ILE A 189 -22.50 7.35 11.17
C ILE A 189 -22.62 8.13 9.85
N ASP A 190 -23.44 9.18 9.80
CA ASP A 190 -23.65 10.00 8.59
C ASP A 190 -22.36 10.69 8.14
N GLU A 191 -21.56 11.19 9.10
CA GLU A 191 -20.26 11.79 8.80
C GLU A 191 -19.25 10.75 8.28
N LEU A 192 -19.27 9.53 8.80
CA LEU A 192 -18.43 8.44 8.31
C LEU A 192 -18.88 7.93 6.93
N ILE A 193 -20.18 7.90 6.64
CA ILE A 193 -20.70 7.62 5.29
C ILE A 193 -20.24 8.71 4.32
N ALA A 194 -20.36 9.99 4.70
CA ALA A 194 -19.89 11.10 3.89
C ALA A 194 -18.39 11.00 3.61
N LEU A 195 -17.58 10.65 4.63
CA LEU A 195 -16.14 10.43 4.47
C LEU A 195 -15.82 9.22 3.58
N THR A 196 -16.65 8.17 3.62
CA THR A 196 -16.52 7.01 2.72
C THR A 196 -16.73 7.45 1.25
N LEU A 197 -17.76 8.25 0.99
CA LEU A 197 -18.01 8.80 -0.36
C LEU A 197 -16.91 9.77 -0.81
N GLU A 198 -16.42 10.62 0.11
CA GLU A 198 -15.28 11.50 -0.15
C GLU A 198 -14.02 10.68 -0.48
N THR A 199 -13.80 9.56 0.21
CA THR A 199 -12.71 8.62 -0.10
C THR A 199 -12.82 8.06 -1.52
N GLY A 200 -14.04 7.74 -1.98
CA GLY A 200 -14.30 7.32 -3.36
C GLY A 200 -13.94 8.39 -4.38
N LYS A 201 -14.26 9.66 -4.11
CA LYS A 201 -13.85 10.79 -4.96
C LYS A 201 -12.32 10.86 -5.09
N TYR A 202 -11.60 10.85 -3.97
CA TYR A 202 -10.14 10.89 -4.01
C TYR A 202 -9.53 9.61 -4.60
N GLY A 203 -10.25 8.49 -4.56
CA GLY A 203 -9.93 7.30 -5.34
C GLY A 203 -9.88 7.57 -6.85
N VAL A 204 -10.87 8.31 -7.38
CA VAL A 204 -10.87 8.77 -8.79
C VAL A 204 -9.69 9.70 -9.06
N ASP A 205 -9.43 10.66 -8.16
CA ASP A 205 -8.34 11.62 -8.32
C ASP A 205 -6.96 10.92 -8.33
N GLY A 206 -6.75 9.92 -7.46
CA GLY A 206 -5.52 9.12 -7.43
C GLY A 206 -5.34 8.25 -8.67
N MET A 207 -6.41 7.62 -9.16
CA MET A 207 -6.36 6.88 -10.42
C MET A 207 -6.05 7.79 -11.62
N ALA A 208 -6.64 8.99 -11.67
CA ALA A 208 -6.37 9.97 -12.73
C ALA A 208 -4.92 10.49 -12.69
N LEU A 209 -4.34 10.67 -11.50
CA LEU A 209 -2.94 11.03 -11.35
C LEU A 209 -2.02 9.90 -11.88
N LEU A 210 -2.30 8.64 -11.51
CA LEU A 210 -1.51 7.50 -11.98
C LEU A 210 -1.66 7.28 -13.49
N ASP A 211 -2.86 7.43 -14.03
CA ASP A 211 -3.11 7.37 -15.49
C ASP A 211 -2.27 8.42 -16.23
N SER A 212 -2.30 9.68 -15.75
CA SER A 212 -1.48 10.75 -16.31
C SER A 212 0.02 10.47 -16.19
N ALA A 213 0.46 9.91 -15.07
CA ALA A 213 1.85 9.55 -14.85
C ALA A 213 2.32 8.47 -15.82
N ASN A 214 1.56 7.38 -15.96
CA ASN A 214 1.89 6.27 -16.84
C ASN A 214 1.82 6.69 -18.31
N THR A 215 0.72 7.29 -18.75
CA THR A 215 0.53 7.68 -20.16
C THR A 215 1.46 8.82 -20.58
N GLY A 216 1.75 9.76 -19.67
CA GLY A 216 2.70 10.84 -19.89
C GLY A 216 4.15 10.37 -19.97
N THR A 217 4.49 9.26 -19.32
CA THR A 217 5.85 8.70 -19.31
C THR A 217 6.07 7.66 -20.40
N TYR A 218 5.11 6.75 -20.61
CA TYR A 218 5.27 5.56 -21.46
C TYR A 218 4.40 5.60 -22.73
N GLY A 219 3.64 6.67 -22.94
CA GLY A 219 2.71 6.86 -24.05
C GLY A 219 1.32 6.29 -23.76
N ASN A 220 0.32 6.68 -24.57
CA ASN A 220 -1.03 6.12 -24.43
C ASN A 220 -1.04 4.65 -24.86
N PRO A 221 -1.64 3.73 -24.08
CA PRO A 221 -1.84 2.35 -24.48
C PRO A 221 -2.53 2.23 -25.85
N GLU A 222 -2.05 1.30 -26.67
CA GLU A 222 -2.62 1.04 -28.00
C GLU A 222 -2.92 -0.45 -28.19
N ILE A 223 -3.79 -0.77 -29.16
CA ILE A 223 -4.15 -2.15 -29.50
C ILE A 223 -2.88 -2.95 -29.78
N THR A 224 -2.66 -4.01 -29.01
CA THR A 224 -1.42 -4.79 -29.05
C THR A 224 -1.73 -6.28 -29.04
N LYS A 225 -1.01 -7.04 -29.86
CA LYS A 225 -0.97 -8.50 -29.77
C LYS A 225 0.21 -8.89 -28.89
N VAL A 226 -0.06 -9.57 -27.78
CA VAL A 226 0.97 -10.01 -26.83
C VAL A 226 1.22 -11.50 -27.03
N ASN A 227 2.48 -11.89 -27.17
CA ASN A 227 2.85 -13.30 -27.21
C ASN A 227 2.67 -13.92 -25.80
N ILE A 228 2.11 -15.12 -25.75
CA ILE A 228 1.95 -15.92 -24.52
C ILE A 228 2.82 -17.18 -24.51
N GLY A 229 3.60 -17.40 -25.58
CA GLY A 229 4.63 -18.43 -25.64
C GLY A 229 5.98 -17.92 -25.13
N VAL A 230 6.99 -18.80 -25.14
CA VAL A 230 8.34 -18.50 -24.65
C VAL A 230 9.39 -18.64 -25.76
N GLY A 231 10.48 -17.89 -25.61
CA GLY A 231 11.71 -18.02 -26.40
C GLY A 231 12.65 -19.10 -25.85
N ALA A 232 13.89 -19.12 -26.36
CA ALA A 232 14.93 -20.08 -25.97
C ALA A 232 16.05 -19.48 -25.10
N ARG A 233 16.02 -18.17 -24.84
CA ARG A 233 17.02 -17.48 -24.01
C ARG A 233 16.64 -17.58 -22.52
N PRO A 234 17.61 -17.43 -21.59
CA PRO A 234 17.28 -17.22 -20.18
C PRO A 234 16.40 -15.97 -20.04
N GLY A 235 15.50 -15.98 -19.06
CA GLY A 235 14.59 -14.86 -18.85
C GLY A 235 14.38 -14.47 -17.39
N ILE A 236 13.92 -13.25 -17.17
CA ILE A 236 13.42 -12.73 -15.89
C ILE A 236 11.91 -12.49 -16.04
N LEU A 237 11.13 -12.96 -15.07
CA LEU A 237 9.70 -12.72 -15.00
C LEU A 237 9.43 -11.57 -14.03
N VAL A 238 8.84 -10.48 -14.52
CA VAL A 238 8.38 -9.38 -13.66
C VAL A 238 6.88 -9.47 -13.40
N SER A 239 6.50 -9.33 -12.13
CA SER A 239 5.13 -9.40 -11.63
C SER A 239 4.86 -8.25 -10.67
N GLY A 240 3.60 -7.89 -10.48
CA GLY A 240 3.19 -6.69 -9.75
C GLY A 240 2.65 -5.63 -10.70
N HIS A 241 2.98 -4.35 -10.46
CA HIS A 241 2.33 -3.22 -11.14
C HIS A 241 3.29 -2.10 -11.55
N ASP A 242 4.54 -2.09 -11.06
CA ASP A 242 5.40 -0.93 -11.20
C ASP A 242 6.10 -0.87 -12.57
N LEU A 243 5.67 0.07 -13.41
CA LEU A 243 6.23 0.27 -14.75
C LEU A 243 7.63 0.91 -14.72
N LYS A 244 7.99 1.60 -13.62
CA LYS A 244 9.32 2.21 -13.49
C LYS A 244 10.39 1.15 -13.25
N ASP A 245 10.07 0.12 -12.47
CA ASP A 245 10.94 -1.03 -12.27
C ASP A 245 11.14 -1.80 -13.58
N LEU A 246 10.08 -2.00 -14.37
CA LEU A 246 10.19 -2.61 -15.70
C LEU A 246 11.08 -1.80 -16.64
N GLU A 247 10.93 -0.47 -16.70
CA GLU A 247 11.78 0.40 -17.50
C GLU A 247 13.26 0.21 -17.15
N GLN A 248 13.59 0.23 -15.85
CA GLN A 248 14.96 0.03 -15.37
C GLN A 248 15.49 -1.36 -15.71
N LEU A 249 14.66 -2.39 -15.58
CA LEU A 249 15.02 -3.77 -15.90
C LEU A 249 15.27 -3.96 -17.40
N LEU A 250 14.40 -3.42 -18.26
CA LEU A 250 14.54 -3.48 -19.72
C LEU A 250 15.80 -2.75 -20.17
N GLU A 251 16.07 -1.57 -19.62
CA GLU A 251 17.27 -0.81 -19.98
C GLU A 251 18.56 -1.52 -19.54
N GLN A 252 18.60 -2.07 -18.32
CA GLN A 252 19.77 -2.79 -17.80
C GLN A 252 20.01 -4.14 -18.49
N SER A 253 18.94 -4.80 -18.95
CA SER A 253 19.02 -6.10 -19.64
C SER A 253 19.21 -5.97 -21.15
N LYS A 254 19.17 -4.75 -21.69
CA LYS A 254 19.39 -4.48 -23.12
C LYS A 254 20.73 -5.07 -23.55
N ASP A 255 20.70 -5.87 -24.61
CA ASP A 255 21.86 -6.56 -25.19
C ASP A 255 22.58 -7.59 -24.28
N SER A 256 22.03 -7.90 -23.10
CA SER A 256 22.60 -8.90 -22.17
C SER A 256 22.40 -10.36 -22.60
N GLY A 257 21.50 -10.60 -23.55
CA GLY A 257 21.04 -11.94 -23.91
C GLY A 257 19.99 -12.53 -22.95
N VAL A 258 19.45 -11.73 -22.02
CA VAL A 258 18.35 -12.10 -21.12
C VAL A 258 17.03 -11.51 -21.62
N ASP A 259 16.00 -12.36 -21.72
CA ASP A 259 14.63 -11.99 -22.07
C ASP A 259 13.86 -11.49 -20.85
N ILE A 260 12.97 -10.52 -21.04
CA ILE A 260 12.04 -10.03 -20.03
C ILE A 260 10.63 -10.47 -20.39
N TYR A 261 9.93 -11.06 -19.41
CA TYR A 261 8.54 -11.48 -19.50
C TYR A 261 7.71 -10.79 -18.42
N THR A 262 6.44 -10.49 -18.70
CA THR A 262 5.49 -10.03 -17.70
C THR A 262 4.66 -11.19 -17.12
N HIS A 263 4.11 -10.98 -15.94
CA HIS A 263 3.15 -11.90 -15.31
C HIS A 263 2.02 -11.12 -14.62
N SER A 264 0.82 -11.73 -14.60
CA SER A 264 -0.38 -11.19 -13.97
C SER A 264 -0.66 -9.74 -14.37
N GLU A 265 -0.45 -8.80 -13.45
CA GLU A 265 -0.84 -7.40 -13.59
C GLU A 265 0.22 -6.55 -14.33
N MET A 266 1.38 -7.13 -14.65
CA MET A 266 2.37 -6.49 -15.53
C MET A 266 2.02 -6.65 -17.02
N LEU A 267 1.07 -7.52 -17.37
CA LEU A 267 0.60 -7.72 -18.77
C LEU A 267 0.35 -6.39 -19.52
N PRO A 268 -0.33 -5.39 -18.93
CA PRO A 268 -0.61 -4.13 -19.63
C PRO A 268 0.62 -3.32 -20.03
N ALA A 269 1.80 -3.61 -19.47
CA ALA A 269 3.04 -2.97 -19.91
C ALA A 269 3.27 -3.15 -21.43
N HIS A 270 2.87 -4.28 -22.00
CA HIS A 270 2.97 -4.51 -23.43
C HIS A 270 2.15 -3.53 -24.28
N TYR A 271 1.16 -2.84 -23.70
CA TYR A 271 0.26 -1.96 -24.44
C TYR A 271 0.88 -0.58 -24.65
N TYR A 272 1.90 -0.21 -23.86
CA TYR A 272 2.56 1.08 -23.90
C TYR A 272 3.60 1.14 -25.03
N PRO A 273 3.55 2.14 -25.92
CA PRO A 273 4.51 2.27 -27.03
C PRO A 273 5.97 2.31 -26.58
N GLU A 274 6.27 2.94 -25.44
CA GLU A 274 7.65 3.11 -24.96
C GLU A 274 8.35 1.78 -24.67
N PHE A 275 7.63 0.75 -24.25
CA PHE A 275 8.20 -0.57 -23.98
C PHE A 275 8.34 -1.44 -25.24
N LYS A 276 7.62 -1.12 -26.33
CA LYS A 276 7.66 -1.90 -27.58
C LYS A 276 8.96 -1.75 -28.36
N LYS A 277 9.82 -0.80 -28.00
CA LYS A 277 11.13 -0.58 -28.61
C LYS A 277 12.19 -1.61 -28.16
N TYR A 278 11.91 -2.40 -27.12
CA TYR A 278 12.86 -3.36 -26.56
C TYR A 278 12.68 -4.75 -27.18
N ASP A 279 13.65 -5.19 -27.98
CA ASP A 279 13.61 -6.51 -28.66
C ASP A 279 13.67 -7.70 -27.70
N ASN A 280 14.17 -7.50 -26.47
CA ASN A 280 14.21 -8.52 -25.42
C ASN A 280 12.96 -8.52 -24.53
N PHE A 281 11.94 -7.72 -24.83
CA PHE A 281 10.65 -7.75 -24.15
C PHE A 281 9.68 -8.70 -24.86
N VAL A 282 9.59 -9.95 -24.38
CA VAL A 282 9.11 -11.06 -25.23
C VAL A 282 7.61 -11.27 -25.18
N GLY A 283 7.01 -11.32 -23.99
CA GLY A 283 5.62 -11.72 -23.84
C GLY A 283 5.16 -11.81 -22.40
N ASN A 284 3.91 -12.21 -22.23
CA ASN A 284 3.32 -12.45 -20.91
C ASN A 284 3.27 -13.95 -20.62
N TYR A 285 3.82 -14.35 -19.48
CA TYR A 285 3.86 -15.74 -19.04
C TYR A 285 2.82 -16.00 -17.95
N GLY A 286 2.10 -17.12 -18.07
CA GLY A 286 1.17 -17.59 -17.04
C GLY A 286 -0.18 -16.86 -17.03
N ASN A 287 -0.79 -16.77 -15.86
CA ASN A 287 -2.13 -16.25 -15.61
C ASN A 287 -2.11 -15.24 -14.46
N ALA A 288 -3.14 -15.30 -13.60
CA ALA A 288 -3.28 -14.42 -12.43
C ALA A 288 -2.47 -14.93 -11.24
N TRP A 289 -2.14 -14.01 -10.34
CA TRP A 289 -1.28 -14.18 -9.17
C TRP A 289 -1.46 -15.47 -8.34
N TRP A 290 -2.68 -16.01 -8.20
CA TRP A 290 -2.92 -17.16 -7.33
C TRP A 290 -2.32 -18.48 -7.86
N LYS A 291 -2.00 -18.56 -9.16
CA LYS A 291 -1.31 -19.71 -9.79
C LYS A 291 0.22 -19.61 -9.77
N GLN A 292 0.75 -18.57 -9.12
CA GLN A 292 2.19 -18.28 -9.21
C GLN A 292 3.08 -19.40 -8.66
N LYS A 293 2.60 -20.26 -7.74
CA LYS A 293 3.42 -21.37 -7.21
C LYS A 293 3.83 -22.34 -8.32
N GLU A 294 2.88 -22.68 -9.18
CA GLU A 294 3.09 -23.58 -10.31
C GLU A 294 3.82 -22.84 -11.44
N GLU A 295 3.38 -21.63 -11.77
CA GLU A 295 3.88 -20.87 -12.92
C GLU A 295 5.30 -20.33 -12.69
N PHE A 296 5.62 -19.80 -11.50
CA PHE A 296 6.98 -19.35 -11.19
C PHE A 296 7.95 -20.52 -11.16
N ALA A 297 7.53 -21.68 -10.62
CA ALA A 297 8.34 -22.89 -10.65
C ALA A 297 8.64 -23.34 -12.09
N SER A 298 7.66 -23.30 -13.00
CA SER A 298 7.86 -23.70 -14.39
C SER A 298 8.57 -22.65 -15.27
N PHE A 299 8.68 -21.40 -14.82
CA PHE A 299 9.42 -20.35 -15.54
C PHE A 299 10.94 -20.57 -15.51
N ASN A 300 11.46 -21.23 -14.46
CA ASN A 300 12.88 -21.55 -14.22
C ASN A 300 13.82 -20.35 -13.95
N GLY A 301 13.54 -19.18 -14.52
CA GLY A 301 14.33 -17.97 -14.34
C GLY A 301 14.04 -17.21 -13.03
N PRO A 302 14.80 -16.15 -12.74
CA PRO A 302 14.50 -15.25 -11.61
C PRO A 302 13.13 -14.58 -11.75
N ILE A 303 12.49 -14.34 -10.62
CA ILE A 303 11.21 -13.63 -10.51
C ILE A 303 11.44 -12.31 -9.77
N LEU A 304 10.93 -11.21 -10.33
CA LEU A 304 10.90 -9.89 -9.70
C LEU A 304 9.47 -9.55 -9.31
N MET A 305 9.22 -9.33 -8.02
CA MET A 305 7.97 -8.75 -7.50
C MET A 305 8.21 -7.25 -7.25
N THR A 306 7.52 -6.39 -7.99
CA THR A 306 7.63 -4.91 -7.89
C THR A 306 6.88 -4.34 -6.69
#